data_AF-A0A355CF96-F1
#
_entry.id   AF-A0A355CF96-F1
#
_cell.length_a   1.000
_cell.length_b   1.000
_cell.length_c   1.000
_cell.angle_alpha   90.00
_cell.angle_beta   90.00
_cell.angle_gamma   90.00
#
_symmetry.space_group_name_H-M   'P 1'
#
loop_
_entity.id
_entity.type
_entity.pdbx_description
1 polymer ?
#
loop_
_entity_poly.entity_id
_entity_poly.type
_entity_poly.pdbx_seq_one_letter_code
_entity_poly.pdbx_strand_id
1 'polypeptide(L)'
;MSQTIPELQTEVRTLQAEIVTLRESREKLYKQRSLCRVAVIFPKNNTPEAIAEFHQQNAAFGEQWLQQLEEIDREIRTLEKQLPQKQLLMEDKQAEIEKLQAEQHWQEIENKIQNGEERLQAQTRRINQIAAQLEAEIRTLKALSDEFSPSYAEWFQQPTQIVNFSAKTIPQAVAKNNGFVLESKEINWEEK
;
A
#
# COMPACT_ATOMS: atom_id res chain seq x y z
N MET A 1 18.00 13.20 8.30
CA MET A 1 16.69 12.86 8.87
C MET A 1 15.83 12.43 7.70
N SER A 2 15.39 11.18 7.65
CA SER A 2 14.54 10.70 6.55
C SER A 2 13.16 11.34 6.67
N GLN A 3 12.65 11.91 5.58
CA GLN A 3 11.32 12.55 5.56
C GLN A 3 10.23 11.51 5.80
N THR A 4 9.15 11.88 6.49
CA THR A 4 8.03 10.97 6.76
C THR A 4 7.04 10.95 5.59
N ILE A 5 6.27 9.87 5.41
CA ILE A 5 5.21 9.79 4.37
C ILE A 5 4.25 10.99 4.44
N PRO A 6 3.74 11.43 5.62
CA PRO A 6 2.87 12.60 5.70
C PRO A 6 3.54 13.91 5.27
N GLU A 7 4.83 14.08 5.56
CA GLU A 7 5.60 15.23 5.10
C GLU A 7 5.71 15.23 3.57
N LEU A 8 6.12 14.10 2.98
CA LEU A 8 6.22 13.94 1.52
C LEU A 8 4.86 14.16 0.83
N GLN A 9 3.76 13.66 1.39
CA GLN A 9 2.42 13.89 0.85
C GLN A 9 2.03 15.37 0.87
N THR A 10 2.43 16.10 1.92
CA THR A 10 2.19 17.54 2.02
C THR A 10 3.01 18.31 0.99
N GLU A 11 4.26 17.91 0.78
CA GLU A 11 5.13 18.48 -0.25
C GLU A 11 4.60 18.22 -1.66
N VAL A 12 4.17 16.99 -1.97
CA VAL A 12 3.55 16.65 -3.26
C VAL A 12 2.29 17.49 -3.51
N ARG A 13 1.42 17.67 -2.50
CA ARG A 13 0.24 18.56 -2.64
C ARG A 13 0.62 20.01 -2.91
N THR A 14 1.66 20.50 -2.24
CA THR A 14 2.18 21.85 -2.46
C THR A 14 2.72 22.00 -3.88
N LEU A 15 3.55 21.06 -4.34
CA LEU A 15 4.08 21.04 -5.71
C LEU A 15 2.98 20.95 -6.76
N GLN A 16 1.96 20.13 -6.53
CA GLN A 16 0.80 20.01 -7.41
C GLN A 16 0.07 21.36 -7.55
N ALA A 17 -0.16 22.07 -6.44
CA ALA A 17 -0.77 23.40 -6.45
C ALA A 17 0.10 24.41 -7.22
N GLU A 18 1.41 24.42 -6.98
CA GLU A 18 2.34 25.28 -7.71
C GLU A 18 2.37 24.99 -9.21
N ILE A 19 2.36 23.72 -9.62
CA ILE A 19 2.29 23.33 -11.04
C ILE A 19 1.00 23.84 -11.68
N VAL A 20 -0.14 23.75 -10.98
CA VAL A 20 -1.42 24.28 -11.47
C VAL A 20 -1.32 25.79 -11.66
N THR A 21 -0.84 26.53 -10.66
CA THR A 21 -0.66 27.99 -10.77
C THR A 21 0.28 28.38 -11.91
N LEU A 22 1.39 27.66 -12.09
CA LEU A 22 2.33 27.94 -13.20
C LEU A 22 1.70 27.66 -14.57
N ARG A 23 0.90 26.60 -14.70
CA ARG A 23 0.15 26.31 -15.94
C ARG A 23 -0.85 27.42 -16.23
N GLU A 24 -1.62 27.87 -15.23
CA GLU A 24 -2.57 28.97 -15.38
C GLU A 24 -1.88 30.27 -15.81
N SER A 25 -0.75 30.63 -15.18
CA SER A 25 0.05 31.79 -15.58
C SER A 25 0.54 31.68 -17.02
N ARG A 26 1.00 30.50 -17.44
CA ARG A 26 1.45 30.24 -18.81
C ARG A 26 0.31 30.42 -19.81
N GLU A 27 -0.87 29.86 -19.54
CA GLU A 27 -2.04 30.02 -20.41
C GLU A 27 -2.48 31.49 -20.49
N LYS A 28 -2.41 32.24 -19.39
CA LYS A 28 -2.69 33.67 -19.37
C LYS A 28 -1.72 34.44 -20.27
N LEU A 29 -0.42 34.14 -20.21
CA LEU A 29 0.59 34.76 -21.08
C LEU A 29 0.38 34.40 -22.55
N TYR A 30 0.06 33.15 -22.87
CA TYR A 30 -0.29 32.75 -24.23
C TYR A 30 -1.51 33.52 -24.77
N LYS A 31 -2.53 33.71 -23.92
CA LYS A 31 -3.70 34.52 -24.27
C LYS A 31 -3.31 35.99 -24.49
N GLN A 32 -2.52 36.58 -23.60
CA GLN A 32 -2.02 37.95 -23.75
C GLN A 32 -1.22 38.12 -25.05
N ARG A 33 -0.31 37.19 -25.34
CA ARG A 33 0.44 37.13 -26.58
C ARG A 33 -0.46 37.13 -27.82
N SER A 34 -1.51 36.31 -27.81
CA SER A 34 -2.47 36.21 -28.93
C SER A 34 -3.31 37.47 -29.15
N LEU A 35 -3.51 38.27 -28.10
CA LEU A 35 -4.28 39.51 -28.13
C LEU A 35 -3.41 40.73 -28.46
N CYS A 36 -2.08 40.60 -28.43
CA CYS A 36 -1.15 41.67 -28.70
C CYS A 36 -1.19 42.03 -30.19
N ARG A 37 -1.79 43.18 -30.53
CA ARG A 37 -1.97 43.66 -31.92
C ARG A 37 -1.51 45.11 -32.04
N VAL A 38 -0.91 45.45 -33.18
CA VAL A 38 -0.61 46.84 -33.54
C VAL A 38 -1.83 47.48 -34.18
N ALA A 39 -2.31 48.59 -33.61
CA ALA A 39 -3.33 49.41 -34.24
C ALA A 39 -2.65 50.44 -35.15
N VAL A 40 -2.78 50.26 -36.48
CA VAL A 40 -2.25 51.21 -37.47
C VAL A 40 -3.32 52.24 -37.79
N ILE A 41 -3.05 53.52 -37.51
CA ILE A 41 -3.95 54.63 -37.80
C ILE A 41 -3.44 55.38 -39.02
N PHE A 42 -4.11 55.25 -40.16
CA PHE A 42 -3.71 55.90 -41.41
C PHE A 42 -3.90 57.43 -41.35
N PRO A 43 -3.05 58.21 -42.04
CA PRO A 43 -3.17 59.66 -42.08
C PRO A 43 -4.43 60.09 -42.85
N LYS A 44 -5.02 61.24 -42.48
CA LYS A 44 -6.25 61.76 -43.09
C LYS A 44 -6.02 62.39 -44.47
N ASN A 45 -4.78 62.73 -44.79
CA ASN A 45 -4.36 63.38 -46.03
C ASN A 45 -2.97 62.89 -46.45
N ASN A 46 -2.66 63.00 -47.74
CA ASN A 46 -1.43 62.49 -48.33
C ASN A 46 -0.34 63.56 -48.44
N THR A 47 -0.30 64.52 -47.51
CA THR A 47 0.80 65.50 -47.52
C THR A 47 2.11 64.79 -47.11
N PRO A 48 3.26 65.19 -47.67
CA PRO A 48 4.55 64.59 -47.31
C PRO A 48 4.81 64.59 -45.79
N GLU A 49 4.41 65.67 -45.12
CA GLU A 49 4.54 65.83 -43.66
C GLU A 49 3.65 64.84 -42.89
N ALA A 50 2.39 64.65 -43.32
CA ALA A 50 1.46 63.72 -42.68
C ALA A 50 1.87 62.26 -42.88
N ILE A 51 2.47 61.93 -44.03
CA ILE A 51 3.04 60.61 -44.30
C ILE A 51 4.28 60.37 -43.44
N ALA A 52 5.17 61.36 -43.34
CA ALA A 52 6.37 61.27 -42.50
C ALA A 52 6.02 61.08 -41.01
N GLU A 53 5.05 61.85 -40.50
CA GLU A 53 4.57 61.73 -39.11
C GLU A 53 3.92 60.36 -38.86
N PHE A 54 3.11 59.86 -39.80
CA PHE A 54 2.54 58.50 -39.74
C PHE A 54 3.63 57.42 -39.65
N HIS A 55 4.67 57.50 -40.48
CA HIS A 55 5.78 56.54 -40.44
C HIS A 55 6.53 56.59 -39.11
N GLN A 56 6.79 57.79 -38.58
CA GLN A 56 7.47 57.96 -37.30
C GLN A 56 6.64 57.40 -36.13
N GLN A 57 5.34 57.69 -36.09
CA GLN A 57 4.43 57.16 -35.07
C GLN A 57 4.32 55.63 -35.16
N ASN A 58 4.14 55.07 -36.36
CA ASN A 58 4.10 53.61 -36.54
C ASN A 58 5.42 52.93 -36.16
N ALA A 59 6.57 53.53 -36.43
CA ALA A 59 7.86 52.99 -36.02
C ALA A 59 7.95 52.93 -34.49
N ALA A 60 7.58 54.01 -33.79
CA ALA A 60 7.57 54.04 -32.32
C ALA A 60 6.57 53.02 -31.72
N PHE A 61 5.36 52.90 -32.28
CA PHE A 61 4.40 51.88 -31.84
C PHE A 61 4.89 50.46 -32.13
N GLY A 62 5.56 50.24 -33.26
CA GLY A 62 6.17 48.96 -33.63
C GLY A 62 7.26 48.54 -32.66
N GLU A 63 8.15 49.45 -32.26
CA GLU A 63 9.19 49.19 -31.26
C GLU A 63 8.61 48.84 -29.89
N GLN A 64 7.62 49.61 -29.41
CA GLN A 64 6.96 49.32 -28.13
C GLN A 64 6.24 47.96 -28.14
N TRP A 65 5.58 47.62 -29.25
CA TRP A 65 4.91 46.33 -29.41
C TRP A 65 5.90 45.16 -29.43
N LEU A 66 7.04 45.30 -30.13
CA LEU A 66 8.10 44.30 -30.14
C LEU A 66 8.62 44.05 -28.72
N GLN A 67 8.89 45.11 -27.95
CA GLN A 67 9.34 44.97 -26.57
C GLN A 67 8.34 44.23 -25.69
N GLN A 68 7.05 44.54 -25.81
CA GLN A 68 5.99 43.83 -25.05
C GLN A 68 5.92 42.35 -25.42
N LEU A 69 6.03 42.01 -26.70
CA LEU A 69 6.06 40.62 -27.15
C LEU A 69 7.29 39.88 -26.65
N GLU A 70 8.47 40.49 -26.73
CA GLU A 70 9.72 39.90 -26.23
C GLU A 70 9.66 39.63 -24.72
N GLU A 71 9.05 40.53 -23.96
CA GLU A 71 8.84 40.36 -22.53
C GLU A 71 7.91 39.17 -22.23
N ILE A 72 6.76 39.08 -22.91
CA ILE A 72 5.84 37.94 -22.79
C ILE A 72 6.53 36.63 -23.20
N ASP A 73 7.27 36.61 -24.30
CA ASP A 73 8.00 35.42 -24.78
C ASP A 73 9.12 35.01 -23.82
N ARG A 74 9.75 35.95 -23.13
CA ARG A 74 10.74 35.67 -22.08
C ARG A 74 10.09 35.05 -20.84
N GLU A 75 8.94 35.57 -20.42
CA GLU A 75 8.19 35.02 -19.29
C GLU A 75 7.66 33.61 -19.59
N ILE A 76 7.09 33.38 -20.77
CA ILE A 76 6.65 32.05 -21.21
C ILE A 76 7.82 31.06 -21.17
N ARG A 77 8.98 31.41 -21.74
CA ARG A 77 10.18 30.56 -21.71
C ARG A 77 10.67 30.26 -20.30
N THR A 78 10.47 31.18 -19.36
CA THR A 78 10.81 30.97 -17.95
C THR A 78 9.88 29.93 -17.33
N LEU A 79 8.57 30.06 -17.54
CA LEU A 79 7.59 29.11 -17.04
C LEU A 79 7.74 27.72 -17.67
N GLU A 80 8.08 27.65 -18.96
CA GLU A 80 8.34 26.39 -19.68
C GLU A 80 9.57 25.65 -19.16
N LYS A 81 10.54 26.35 -18.55
CA LYS A 81 11.67 25.72 -17.86
C LYS A 81 11.31 25.26 -16.45
N GLN A 82 10.51 26.04 -15.73
CA GLN A 82 10.14 25.73 -14.34
C GLN A 82 9.13 24.57 -14.24
N LEU A 83 8.19 24.46 -15.19
CA LEU A 83 7.14 23.45 -15.16
C LEU A 83 7.68 22.00 -15.17
N PRO A 84 8.57 21.61 -16.11
CA PRO A 84 9.14 20.26 -16.11
C PRO A 84 9.96 19.97 -14.85
N GLN A 85 10.70 20.96 -14.32
CA GLN A 85 11.49 20.79 -13.11
C GLN A 85 10.63 20.47 -11.89
N LYS A 86 9.51 21.18 -11.71
CA LYS A 86 8.58 20.91 -10.62
C LYS A 86 7.81 19.61 -10.81
N GLN A 87 7.47 19.26 -12.05
CA GLN A 87 6.84 17.96 -12.37
C GLN A 87 7.76 16.80 -12.01
N LEU A 88 9.03 16.87 -12.41
CA LEU A 88 10.03 15.85 -12.09
C LEU A 88 10.20 15.71 -10.57
N LEU A 89 10.34 16.83 -9.84
CA LEU A 89 10.47 16.81 -8.39
C LEU A 89 9.23 16.20 -7.70
N MET A 90 8.04 16.44 -8.25
CA MET A 90 6.80 15.85 -7.74
C MET A 90 6.75 14.34 -8.00
N GLU A 91 7.14 13.90 -9.19
CA GLU A 91 7.22 12.48 -9.57
C GLU A 91 8.23 11.72 -8.70
N ASP A 92 9.41 12.30 -8.47
CA ASP A 92 10.45 11.72 -7.61
C ASP A 92 9.92 11.51 -6.18
N LYS A 93 9.23 12.52 -5.62
CA LYS A 93 8.63 12.43 -4.29
C LYS A 93 7.48 11.43 -4.22
N GLN A 94 6.69 11.34 -5.28
CA GLN A 94 5.61 10.35 -5.38
C GLN A 94 6.18 8.93 -5.39
N ALA A 95 7.27 8.69 -6.13
CA ALA A 95 7.97 7.40 -6.13
C ALA A 95 8.56 7.06 -4.75
N GLU A 96 9.09 8.06 -4.03
CA GLU A 96 9.58 7.88 -2.66
C GLU A 96 8.47 7.47 -1.69
N ILE A 97 7.28 8.11 -1.79
CA ILE A 97 6.10 7.72 -1.00
C ILE A 97 5.74 6.26 -1.27
N GLU A 98 5.65 5.86 -2.54
CA GLU A 98 5.26 4.49 -2.93
C GLU A 98 6.25 3.45 -2.40
N LYS A 99 7.55 3.75 -2.46
CA LYS A 99 8.60 2.91 -1.89
C LYS A 99 8.42 2.74 -0.38
N LEU A 100 8.26 3.84 0.36
CA LEU A 100 8.10 3.80 1.81
C LEU A 100 6.82 3.06 2.23
N GLN A 101 5.73 3.23 1.48
CA GLN A 101 4.49 2.50 1.72
C GLN A 101 4.65 1.00 1.49
N ALA A 102 5.36 0.60 0.44
CA ALA A 102 5.65 -0.80 0.17
C ALA A 102 6.51 -1.41 1.29
N GLU A 103 7.53 -0.71 1.76
CA GLU A 103 8.39 -1.15 2.88
C GLU A 103 7.57 -1.36 4.16
N GLN A 104 6.70 -0.40 4.52
CA GLN A 104 5.81 -0.54 5.68
C GLN A 104 4.86 -1.74 5.55
N HIS A 105 4.29 -1.94 4.36
CA HIS A 105 3.38 -3.05 4.10
C HIS A 105 4.08 -4.41 4.24
N TRP A 106 5.28 -4.56 3.68
CA TRP A 106 6.05 -5.79 3.79
C TRP A 106 6.43 -6.10 5.24
N GLN A 107 6.82 -5.08 6.00
CA GLN A 107 7.13 -5.25 7.42
C GLN A 107 5.87 -5.66 8.23
N GLU A 108 4.70 -5.14 7.89
CA GLU A 108 3.44 -5.57 8.51
C GLU A 108 3.11 -7.04 8.19
N ILE A 109 3.30 -7.45 6.93
CA ILE A 109 3.11 -8.85 6.51
C ILE A 109 4.08 -9.77 7.24
N GLU A 110 5.36 -9.43 7.28
CA GLU A 110 6.40 -10.22 7.95
C GLU A 110 6.05 -10.42 9.44
N ASN A 111 5.68 -9.34 10.14
CA ASN A 111 5.22 -9.40 11.51
C ASN A 111 3.97 -10.28 11.69
N LYS A 112 3.00 -10.21 10.77
CA LYS A 112 1.80 -11.05 10.82
C LYS A 112 2.13 -12.53 10.63
N ILE A 113 3.06 -12.85 9.72
CA ILE A 113 3.52 -14.22 9.48
C ILE A 113 4.22 -14.75 10.73
N GLN A 114 5.22 -14.03 11.26
CA GLN A 114 5.97 -14.47 12.45
C GLN A 114 5.04 -14.71 13.65
N ASN A 115 4.17 -13.75 13.95
CA ASN A 115 3.19 -13.90 15.04
C ASN A 115 2.20 -15.06 14.78
N GLY A 116 1.82 -15.28 13.52
CA GLY A 116 0.97 -16.39 13.10
C GLY A 116 1.63 -17.74 13.32
N GLU A 117 2.90 -17.87 12.94
CA GLU A 117 3.71 -19.09 13.12
C GLU A 117 3.87 -19.45 14.59
N GLU A 118 4.22 -18.49 15.44
CA GLU A 118 4.36 -18.71 16.89
C GLU A 118 3.04 -19.20 17.51
N ARG A 119 1.91 -18.59 17.12
CA ARG A 119 0.59 -18.99 17.59
C ARG A 119 0.23 -20.39 17.11
N LEU A 120 0.50 -20.73 15.85
CA LEU A 120 0.25 -22.07 15.31
C LEU A 120 1.09 -23.15 16.01
N GLN A 121 2.37 -22.87 16.28
CA GLN A 121 3.24 -23.75 17.05
C GLN A 121 2.72 -23.95 18.47
N ALA A 122 2.30 -22.88 19.15
CA ALA A 122 1.74 -22.95 20.49
C ALA A 122 0.45 -23.80 20.53
N GLN A 123 -0.46 -23.63 19.55
CA GLN A 123 -1.67 -24.43 19.46
C GLN A 123 -1.37 -25.90 19.16
N THR A 124 -0.40 -26.17 18.27
CA THR A 124 0.07 -27.54 17.98
C THR A 124 0.56 -28.25 19.25
N ARG A 125 1.40 -27.57 20.05
CA ARG A 125 1.88 -28.11 21.33
C ARG A 125 0.72 -28.37 22.29
N ARG A 126 -0.24 -27.45 22.38
CA ARG A 126 -1.42 -27.58 23.25
C ARG A 126 -2.30 -28.75 22.84
N ILE A 127 -2.56 -28.94 21.55
CA ILE A 127 -3.30 -30.10 21.02
C ILE A 127 -2.63 -31.39 21.47
N ASN A 128 -1.31 -31.50 21.28
CA ASN A 128 -0.57 -32.71 21.65
C ASN A 128 -0.57 -32.96 23.16
N GLN A 129 -0.50 -31.92 23.99
CA GLN A 129 -0.61 -32.04 25.45
C GLN A 129 -1.99 -32.58 25.87
N ILE A 130 -3.07 -32.01 25.34
CA ILE A 130 -4.44 -32.46 25.63
C ILE A 130 -4.65 -33.89 25.14
N ALA A 131 -4.14 -34.21 23.94
CA ALA A 131 -4.22 -35.55 23.41
C ALA A 131 -3.50 -36.56 24.33
N ALA A 132 -2.28 -36.26 24.79
CA ALA A 132 -1.56 -37.10 25.73
C ALA A 132 -2.32 -37.30 27.06
N GLN A 133 -2.95 -36.25 27.59
CA GLN A 133 -3.80 -36.36 28.79
C GLN A 133 -5.00 -37.27 28.53
N LEU A 134 -5.68 -37.11 27.39
CA LEU A 134 -6.80 -37.96 27.00
C LEU A 134 -6.37 -39.43 26.83
N GLU A 135 -5.20 -39.69 26.25
CA GLU A 135 -4.64 -41.03 26.11
C GLU A 135 -4.45 -41.68 27.50
N ALA A 136 -3.90 -40.96 28.47
CA ALA A 136 -3.71 -41.45 29.83
C ALA A 136 -5.05 -41.73 30.55
N GLU A 137 -6.06 -40.88 30.40
CA GLU A 137 -7.40 -41.07 30.97
C GLU A 137 -8.10 -42.28 30.37
N ILE A 138 -8.00 -42.48 29.05
CA ILE A 138 -8.56 -43.66 28.37
C ILE A 138 -7.91 -44.95 28.88
N ARG A 139 -6.58 -44.95 29.06
CA ARG A 139 -5.86 -46.11 29.64
C ARG A 139 -6.28 -46.37 31.09
N THR A 140 -6.44 -45.32 31.89
CA THR A 140 -6.90 -45.44 33.28
C THR A 140 -8.30 -46.04 33.36
N LEU A 141 -9.23 -45.56 32.52
CA LEU A 141 -10.57 -46.12 32.41
C LEU A 141 -10.54 -47.59 31.97
N LYS A 142 -9.64 -47.96 31.04
CA LYS A 142 -9.44 -49.34 30.60
C LYS A 142 -8.96 -50.23 31.73
N ALA A 143 -7.94 -49.80 32.48
CA ALA A 143 -7.43 -50.54 33.64
C ALA A 143 -8.51 -50.76 34.71
N LEU A 144 -9.29 -49.71 35.04
CA LEU A 144 -10.41 -49.81 35.99
C LEU A 144 -11.50 -50.76 35.50
N SER A 145 -11.83 -50.69 34.21
CA SER A 145 -12.79 -51.63 33.60
C SER A 145 -12.28 -53.07 33.69
N ASP A 146 -11.00 -53.31 33.44
CA ASP A 146 -10.39 -54.65 33.48
C ASP A 146 -10.31 -55.20 34.91
N GLU A 147 -10.06 -54.35 35.91
CA GLU A 147 -10.10 -54.71 37.33
C GLU A 147 -11.53 -55.01 37.81
N PHE A 148 -12.52 -54.22 37.39
CA PHE A 148 -13.90 -54.36 37.84
C PHE A 148 -14.68 -55.47 37.14
N SER A 149 -14.36 -55.76 35.86
CA SER A 149 -15.12 -56.71 35.03
C SER A 149 -15.25 -58.13 35.61
N PRO A 150 -14.20 -58.75 36.19
CA PRO A 150 -14.32 -60.07 36.80
C PRO A 150 -15.30 -60.10 37.96
N SER A 151 -15.17 -59.15 38.90
CA SER A 151 -16.06 -59.01 40.06
C SER A 151 -17.50 -58.75 39.65
N TYR A 152 -17.71 -57.93 38.61
CA TYR A 152 -19.03 -57.69 38.03
C TYR A 152 -19.63 -58.96 37.40
N ALA A 153 -18.82 -59.76 36.71
CA ALA A 153 -19.27 -61.00 36.07
C ALA A 153 -19.72 -62.06 37.07
N GLU A 154 -19.07 -62.13 38.25
CA GLU A 154 -19.45 -63.09 39.31
C GLU A 154 -20.81 -62.78 39.95
N TRP A 155 -21.25 -61.52 39.91
CA TRP A 155 -22.50 -61.08 40.56
C TRP A 155 -23.75 -61.27 39.69
N PHE A 156 -23.63 -61.42 38.38
CA PHE A 156 -24.76 -61.48 37.45
C PHE A 156 -24.79 -62.81 36.68
N GLN A 157 -25.98 -63.41 36.55
CA GLN A 157 -26.17 -64.64 35.75
C GLN A 157 -25.92 -64.43 34.24
N GLN A 158 -26.05 -63.19 33.76
CA GLN A 158 -25.72 -62.77 32.40
C GLN A 158 -25.05 -61.39 32.45
N PRO A 159 -23.72 -61.33 32.58
CA PRO A 159 -23.03 -60.05 32.69
C PRO A 159 -22.98 -59.32 31.34
N THR A 160 -23.33 -58.03 31.37
CA THR A 160 -23.20 -57.13 30.22
C THR A 160 -21.80 -56.49 30.20
N GLN A 161 -21.29 -56.18 29.01
CA GLN A 161 -20.04 -55.43 28.89
C GLN A 161 -20.21 -54.01 29.48
N ILE A 162 -19.36 -53.66 30.45
CA ILE A 162 -19.46 -52.42 31.24
C ILE A 162 -18.98 -51.21 30.42
N VAL A 163 -17.87 -51.37 29.70
CA VAL A 163 -17.32 -50.37 28.79
C VAL A 163 -16.83 -51.05 27.51
N ASN A 164 -17.15 -50.46 26.35
CA ASN A 164 -16.62 -50.86 25.06
C ASN A 164 -15.67 -49.79 24.51
N PHE A 165 -14.38 -50.13 24.41
CA PHE A 165 -13.34 -49.25 23.89
C PHE A 165 -13.22 -49.41 22.37
N SER A 166 -13.99 -48.64 21.62
CA SER A 166 -13.95 -48.65 20.15
C SER A 166 -12.91 -47.71 19.56
N ALA A 167 -12.45 -46.72 20.34
CA ALA A 167 -11.41 -45.78 19.92
C ALA A 167 -10.05 -46.49 19.85
N LYS A 168 -9.36 -46.36 18.71
CA LYS A 168 -8.03 -46.95 18.48
C LYS A 168 -6.91 -45.90 18.35
N THR A 169 -7.29 -44.64 18.20
CA THR A 169 -6.36 -43.56 17.87
C THR A 169 -6.70 -42.27 18.61
N ILE A 170 -5.70 -41.43 18.83
CA ILE A 170 -5.83 -40.06 19.34
C ILE A 170 -5.37 -39.05 18.28
N PRO A 171 -5.91 -37.83 18.26
CA PRO A 171 -5.38 -36.77 17.40
C PRO A 171 -3.96 -36.34 17.79
N GLN A 172 -3.07 -36.23 16.81
CA GLN A 172 -1.72 -35.70 16.98
C GLN A 172 -1.46 -34.64 15.92
N ALA A 173 -1.02 -33.45 16.33
CA ALA A 173 -0.62 -32.39 15.42
C ALA A 173 0.89 -32.47 15.18
N VAL A 174 1.29 -32.65 13.92
CA VAL A 174 2.70 -32.78 13.50
C VAL A 174 3.08 -31.72 12.48
N ALA A 175 4.33 -31.25 12.54
CA ALA A 175 4.90 -30.41 11.50
C ALA A 175 5.32 -31.29 10.31
N LYS A 176 4.84 -30.96 9.12
CA LYS A 176 5.28 -31.53 7.82
C LYS A 176 5.73 -30.39 6.90
N ASN A 177 6.39 -30.73 5.80
CA ASN A 177 7.12 -29.80 4.90
C ASN A 177 6.46 -28.42 4.67
N ASN A 178 5.12 -28.36 4.50
CA ASN A 178 4.39 -27.12 4.22
C ASN A 178 3.37 -26.72 5.30
N GLY A 179 3.52 -27.16 6.55
CA GLY A 179 2.67 -26.72 7.65
C GLY A 179 2.37 -27.80 8.69
N PHE A 180 1.29 -27.61 9.43
CA PHE A 180 0.85 -28.56 10.45
C PHE A 180 -0.24 -29.47 9.91
N VAL A 181 -0.12 -30.76 10.17
CA VAL A 181 -1.12 -31.77 9.83
C VAL A 181 -1.63 -32.38 11.13
N LEU A 182 -2.96 -32.43 11.26
CA LEU A 182 -3.60 -33.21 12.32
C LEU A 182 -3.77 -34.64 11.80
N GLU A 183 -3.08 -35.58 12.42
CA GLU A 183 -3.12 -37.00 12.10
C GLU A 183 -3.61 -37.83 13.28
N SER A 184 -3.88 -39.11 13.03
CA SER A 184 -4.34 -40.05 14.05
C SER A 184 -3.17 -40.93 14.49
N LYS A 185 -2.75 -40.78 15.75
CA LYS A 185 -1.74 -41.62 16.40
C LYS A 185 -2.44 -42.79 17.07
N GLU A 186 -1.95 -44.02 16.90
CA GLU A 186 -2.48 -45.18 17.63
C GLU A 186 -2.32 -44.98 19.15
N ILE A 187 -3.36 -45.38 19.91
CA ILE A 187 -3.28 -45.42 21.36
C ILE A 187 -2.31 -46.55 21.71
N ASN A 188 -1.23 -46.23 22.44
CA ASN A 188 -0.36 -47.25 22.96
C ASN A 188 -1.01 -47.86 24.21
N TRP A 189 -1.43 -49.12 24.15
CA TRP A 189 -2.11 -49.77 25.28
C TRP A 189 -1.13 -50.43 26.27
N GLU A 190 0.17 -50.45 25.98
CA GLU A 190 1.18 -51.25 26.69
C GLU A 190 2.11 -50.42 27.60
N GLU A 191 2.08 -49.08 27.52
CA GLU A 191 2.82 -48.20 28.42
C GLU A 191 2.16 -48.11 29.80
N LYS A 192 2.84 -48.68 30.80
CA LYS A 192 2.51 -48.59 32.24
C LYS A 192 3.02 -47.31 32.87
#